data_AF-A0A519R6X2-F1
#
_entry.id   AF-A0A519R6X2-F1
#
_cell.length_a   1.000
_cell.length_b   1.000
_cell.length_c   1.000
_cell.angle_alpha   90.00
_cell.angle_beta   90.00
_cell.angle_gamma   90.00
#
_symmetry.space_group_name_H-M   'P 1'
#
loop_
_entity.id
_entity.type
_entity.pdbx_description
1 polymer ?
#
loop_
_entity_poly.entity_id
_entity_poly.type
_entity_poly.pdbx_seq_one_letter_code
_entity_poly.pdbx_strand_id
1 'polypeptide(L)'
;MSSTQRIIDGCDSQFDSIHVNPYYRERLDGASVCIIDDFTNLGASCETTRNLLYRLGVKRIIFMAMGKFRKSYLRYKYRMDGDFFQPGYKFEQLERIRLYGDINDASGKQFLESIKGLV
;
A
#
# COMPACT_ATOMS: atom_id res chain seq x y z
N MET A 1 0.13 -3.73 21.72
CA MET A 1 0.73 -2.46 21.21
C MET A 1 -0.30 -1.35 21.29
N SER A 2 0.09 -0.15 21.72
CA SER A 2 -0.79 1.02 21.71
C SER A 2 -0.99 1.55 20.28
N SER A 3 -2.08 2.30 20.05
CA SER A 3 -2.35 2.95 18.75
C SER A 3 -1.23 3.91 18.34
N THR A 4 -0.59 4.57 19.30
CA THR A 4 0.55 5.47 19.07
C THR A 4 1.78 4.71 18.59
N GLN A 5 2.08 3.56 19.21
CA GLN A 5 3.22 2.75 18.82
C GLN A 5 3.05 2.23 17.38
N ARG A 6 1.85 1.78 17.01
CA ARG A 6 1.54 1.36 15.63
C ARG A 6 1.74 2.46 14.59
N ILE A 7 1.53 3.72 14.97
CA ILE A 7 1.78 4.87 14.08
C ILE A 7 3.28 5.14 13.93
N ILE A 8 4.05 4.93 15.00
CA ILE A 8 5.51 5.11 15.02
C ILE A 8 6.19 4.02 14.19
N ASP A 9 5.82 2.76 14.43
CA ASP A 9 6.39 1.59 13.76
C ASP A 9 5.99 1.50 12.29
N GLY A 10 4.93 2.21 11.89
CA GLY A 10 4.50 2.30 10.50
C GLY A 10 4.23 0.92 9.89
N CYS A 11 5.06 0.56 8.91
CA CYS A 11 4.97 -0.69 8.15
C CYS A 11 5.95 -1.77 8.64
N ASP A 12 6.82 -1.48 9.61
CA ASP A 12 8.00 -2.30 9.95
C ASP A 12 7.63 -3.75 10.28
N SER A 13 6.72 -3.95 11.25
CA SER A 13 6.26 -5.28 11.64
C SER A 13 5.59 -6.07 10.51
N GLN A 14 5.06 -5.38 9.50
CA GLN A 14 4.49 -6.04 8.33
C GLN A 14 5.56 -6.40 7.31
N PHE A 15 6.59 -5.56 7.12
CA PHE A 15 7.71 -5.92 6.27
C PHE A 15 8.47 -7.13 6.80
N ASP A 16 8.56 -7.29 8.12
CA ASP A 16 9.16 -8.48 8.74
C ASP A 16 8.40 -9.78 8.44
N SER A 17 7.09 -9.69 8.16
CA SER A 17 6.20 -10.85 8.03
C SER A 17 5.69 -11.10 6.62
N ILE A 18 5.68 -10.09 5.75
CA ILE A 18 5.11 -10.14 4.41
C ILE A 18 6.22 -10.16 3.37
N HIS A 19 6.08 -11.04 2.39
CA HIS A 19 6.82 -11.01 1.13
C HIS A 19 5.84 -11.28 -0.01
N VAL A 20 6.22 -10.88 -1.23
CA VAL A 20 5.40 -11.14 -2.42
C VAL A 20 5.56 -12.59 -2.83
N ASN A 21 4.46 -13.25 -3.19
CA ASN A 21 4.53 -14.63 -3.66
C ASN A 21 5.44 -14.73 -4.92
N PRO A 22 6.47 -15.60 -4.93
CA PRO A 22 7.39 -15.77 -6.06
C PRO A 22 6.74 -16.00 -7.43
N TYR A 23 5.51 -16.52 -7.46
CA TYR A 23 4.70 -16.67 -8.67
C TYR A 23 4.57 -15.36 -9.49
N TYR A 24 4.62 -14.21 -8.82
CA TYR A 24 4.45 -12.89 -9.44
C TYR A 24 5.76 -12.22 -9.87
N ARG A 25 6.92 -12.88 -9.74
CA ARG A 25 8.24 -12.27 -9.97
C ARG A 25 8.39 -11.58 -11.32
N GLU A 26 7.84 -12.17 -12.37
CA GLU A 26 7.92 -11.64 -13.74
C GLU A 26 6.61 -11.00 -14.21
N ARG A 27 5.65 -10.77 -13.30
CA ARG A 27 4.28 -10.33 -13.64
C ARG A 27 3.94 -8.93 -13.14
N LEU A 28 4.76 -8.36 -12.27
CA LEU A 28 4.45 -7.10 -11.59
C LEU A 28 5.08 -5.87 -12.25
N ASP A 29 6.23 -6.03 -12.90
CA ASP A 29 6.86 -4.90 -13.59
C ASP A 29 5.95 -4.37 -14.72
N GLY A 30 5.71 -3.06 -14.73
CA GLY A 30 4.79 -2.42 -15.67
C GLY A 30 3.30 -2.69 -15.45
N ALA A 31 2.93 -3.57 -14.50
CA ALA A 31 1.55 -3.96 -14.26
C ALA A 31 0.72 -2.83 -13.63
N SER A 32 -0.61 -2.95 -13.75
CA SER A 32 -1.55 -2.20 -12.93
C SER A 32 -2.17 -3.15 -11.91
N VAL A 33 -2.04 -2.82 -10.62
CA VAL A 33 -2.51 -3.67 -9.53
C VAL A 33 -3.63 -2.95 -8.78
N CYS A 34 -4.77 -3.63 -8.62
CA CYS A 34 -5.85 -3.19 -7.74
C CYS A 34 -5.77 -3.96 -6.42
N ILE A 35 -5.72 -3.25 -5.30
CA ILE A 35 -5.70 -3.81 -3.95
C ILE A 35 -7.07 -3.54 -3.34
N ILE A 36 -7.69 -4.59 -2.81
CA ILE A 36 -8.98 -4.50 -2.12
C ILE A 36 -8.76 -4.88 -0.66
N ASP A 37 -9.19 -4.03 0.26
CA ASP A 37 -8.97 -4.21 1.70
C ASP A 37 -10.19 -3.73 2.50
N ASP A 38 -10.48 -4.39 3.61
CA ASP A 38 -11.52 -3.98 4.56
C ASP A 38 -10.94 -2.95 5.55
N PHE A 39 -10.58 -1.80 4.98
CA PHE A 39 -9.78 -0.82 5.67
C PHE A 39 -10.52 -0.12 6.83
N THR A 40 -10.00 -0.27 8.05
CA THR A 40 -10.59 0.30 9.27
C THR A 40 -9.70 1.29 10.03
N ASN A 41 -8.44 1.51 9.60
CA ASN A 41 -7.43 2.25 10.38
C ASN A 41 -6.72 3.42 9.64
N LEU A 42 -5.40 3.59 9.80
CA LEU A 42 -4.60 4.72 9.34
C LEU A 42 -3.68 4.45 8.14
N GLY A 43 -3.64 3.23 7.58
CA GLY A 43 -3.00 3.03 6.26
C GLY A 43 -1.84 2.06 6.22
N ALA A 44 -1.43 1.52 7.37
CA ALA A 44 -0.17 0.76 7.45
C ALA A 44 -0.14 -0.42 6.45
N SER A 45 -1.18 -1.25 6.39
CA SER A 45 -1.23 -2.36 5.43
C SER A 45 -1.18 -1.92 3.97
N CYS A 46 -1.92 -0.84 3.65
CA CYS A 46 -1.93 -0.26 2.32
C CYS A 46 -0.53 0.22 1.93
N GLU A 47 0.16 0.91 2.85
CA GLU A 47 1.48 1.46 2.63
C GLU A 47 2.55 0.38 2.56
N THR A 48 2.44 -0.71 3.32
CA THR A 48 3.28 -1.90 3.18
C THR A 48 3.21 -2.42 1.75
N THR A 49 2.00 -2.72 1.26
CA THR A 49 1.81 -3.22 -0.11
C THR A 49 2.22 -2.19 -1.15
N ARG A 50 1.91 -0.91 -0.95
CA ARG A 50 2.29 0.17 -1.87
C ARG A 50 3.80 0.26 -2.03
N ASN A 51 4.55 0.24 -0.93
CA ASN A 51 6.01 0.32 -0.98
C ASN A 51 6.60 -0.93 -1.67
N LEU A 52 6.14 -2.13 -1.34
CA LEU A 52 6.59 -3.36 -2.01
C LEU A 52 6.34 -3.35 -3.53
N LEU A 53 5.08 -3.10 -3.93
CA LEU A 53 4.71 -3.10 -5.35
C LEU A 53 5.41 -2.00 -6.13
N TYR A 54 5.60 -0.82 -5.54
CA TYR A 54 6.36 0.26 -6.17
C TYR A 54 7.82 -0.14 -6.43
N ARG A 55 8.45 -0.86 -5.49
CA ARG A 55 9.84 -1.37 -5.68
C ARG A 55 9.93 -2.48 -6.72
N LEU A 56 8.83 -3.18 -6.98
CA LEU A 56 8.72 -4.24 -7.99
C LEU A 56 8.34 -3.73 -9.39
N GLY A 57 8.35 -2.41 -9.62
CA GLY A 57 8.12 -1.82 -10.93
C GLY A 57 6.65 -1.70 -11.34
N VAL A 58 5.71 -1.91 -10.41
CA VAL A 58 4.28 -1.73 -10.70
C VAL A 58 4.02 -0.29 -11.15
N LYS A 59 3.45 -0.15 -12.36
CA LYS A 59 3.20 1.14 -13.00
C LYS A 59 2.07 1.92 -12.35
N ARG A 60 1.04 1.21 -11.87
CA ARG A 60 -0.16 1.81 -11.28
C ARG A 60 -0.68 0.94 -10.15
N ILE A 61 -0.94 1.57 -9.00
CA ILE A 61 -1.56 0.91 -7.85
C ILE A 61 -2.89 1.62 -7.58
N ILE A 62 -3.99 0.89 -7.65
CA ILE A 62 -5.34 1.37 -7.30
C ILE A 62 -5.69 0.71 -5.97
N PHE A 63 -5.99 1.51 -4.95
CA PHE A 63 -6.39 1.00 -3.66
C PHE A 63 -7.89 1.21 -3.46
N MET A 64 -8.61 0.13 -3.15
CA MET A 64 -10.03 0.14 -2.84
C MET A 64 -10.23 -0.34 -1.41
N ALA A 65 -10.69 0.58 -0.56
CA ALA A 65 -11.12 0.29 0.79
C ALA A 65 -12.64 0.11 0.84
N MET A 66 -13.11 -1.01 1.38
CA MET A 66 -14.54 -1.24 1.66
C MET A 66 -14.74 -1.25 3.18
N GLY A 67 -14.90 -0.07 3.78
CA GLY A 67 -15.01 0.08 5.24
C GLY A 67 -15.09 1.54 5.70
N LYS A 68 -15.09 1.76 7.03
CA LYS A 68 -15.09 3.11 7.62
C LYS A 68 -13.73 3.76 7.41
N PHE A 69 -13.56 4.39 6.24
CA PHE A 69 -12.38 5.18 5.94
C PHE A 69 -12.39 6.44 6.81
N ARG A 70 -11.36 6.63 7.64
CA ARG A 70 -11.17 7.89 8.37
C ARG A 70 -10.77 8.96 7.36
N LYS A 71 -11.12 10.21 7.62
CA LYS A 71 -10.63 11.34 6.79
C LYS A 71 -9.11 11.46 6.78
N SER A 72 -8.39 10.86 7.74
CA SER A 72 -6.94 10.93 7.79
C SER A 72 -6.28 9.61 7.38
N TYR A 73 -5.25 9.70 6.54
CA TYR A 73 -4.38 8.60 6.10
C TYR A 73 -2.93 8.91 6.46
N LEU A 74 -2.13 7.92 6.83
CA LEU A 74 -0.69 8.05 7.00
C LEU A 74 0.01 7.44 5.80
N ARG A 75 0.70 8.28 5.03
CA ARG A 75 1.60 7.84 3.96
C ARG A 75 2.99 7.66 4.54
N TYR A 76 3.60 6.51 4.28
CA TYR A 76 4.94 6.18 4.72
C TYR A 76 5.87 5.96 3.53
N LYS A 77 7.01 6.63 3.53
CA LYS A 77 8.06 6.43 2.54
C LYS A 77 9.16 5.57 3.14
N TYR A 78 9.49 4.48 2.47
CA TYR A 78 10.57 3.60 2.87
C TYR A 78 11.67 3.53 1.82
N ARG A 79 12.91 3.42 2.29
CA ARG A 79 14.02 2.86 1.51
C ARG A 79 14.01 1.35 1.74
N MET A 80 14.04 0.57 0.66
CA MET A 80 13.97 -0.89 0.74
C MET A 80 14.97 -1.54 -0.22
N ASP A 81 15.57 -2.64 0.20
CA ASP A 81 16.59 -3.37 -0.56
C ASP A 81 16.57 -4.88 -0.29
N GLY A 82 16.99 -5.68 -1.25
CA GLY A 82 16.96 -7.15 -1.20
C GLY A 82 15.88 -7.80 -2.05
N ASP A 83 15.67 -9.10 -1.83
CA ASP A 83 14.67 -9.88 -2.57
C ASP A 83 13.31 -9.84 -1.87
N PHE A 84 12.36 -9.09 -2.43
CA PHE A 84 11.01 -8.90 -1.88
C PHE A 84 10.10 -10.12 -2.02
N PHE A 85 10.57 -11.20 -2.65
CA PHE A 85 9.81 -12.45 -2.81
C PHE A 85 10.16 -13.52 -1.76
N GLN A 86 10.98 -13.16 -0.77
CA GLN A 86 11.30 -13.99 0.39
C GLN A 86 11.43 -13.10 1.64
N PRO A 87 11.31 -13.67 2.85
CA PRO A 87 11.57 -12.93 4.08
C PRO A 87 13.01 -12.39 4.16
N GLY A 88 13.23 -11.34 4.95
CA GLY A 88 14.56 -10.85 5.30
C GLY A 88 15.14 -9.74 4.40
N TYR A 89 14.34 -9.14 3.53
CA TYR A 89 14.71 -7.89 2.87
C TYR A 89 14.82 -6.75 3.88
N LYS A 90 15.62 -5.73 3.55
CA LYS A 90 15.91 -4.59 4.43
C LYS A 90 14.96 -3.44 4.12
N PHE A 91 14.58 -2.71 5.16
CA PHE A 91 13.76 -1.52 5.03
C PHE A 91 14.16 -0.47 6.07
N GLU A 92 13.89 0.79 5.74
CA GLU A 92 14.13 1.93 6.62
C GLU A 92 13.09 3.01 6.34
N GLN A 93 12.37 3.42 7.39
CA GLN A 93 11.39 4.49 7.30
C GLN A 93 12.10 5.83 7.09
N LEU A 94 11.83 6.48 5.96
CA LEU A 94 12.42 7.79 5.64
C LEU A 94 11.50 8.94 6.03
N GLU A 95 10.20 8.78 5.82
CA GLU A 95 9.23 9.86 5.99
C GLU A 95 7.85 9.30 6.35
N ARG A 96 7.12 10.06 7.15
CA ARG A 96 5.71 9.83 7.45
C ARG A 96 4.93 11.13 7.33
N ILE A 97 3.92 11.16 6.47
CA ILE A 97 3.04 12.32 6.27
C ILE A 97 1.60 11.93 6.58
N ARG A 98 0.90 12.77 7.34
CA ARG A 98 -0.54 12.66 7.51
C ARG A 98 -1.25 13.43 6.40
N LEU A 99 -2.05 12.72 5.63
CA LEU A 99 -2.91 13.25 4.59
C LEU A 99 -4.34 13.30 5.11
N TYR A 100 -5.10 14.28 4.63
CA TYR A 100 -6.53 14.39 4.88
C TYR A 100 -7.26 14.32 3.55
N GLY A 101 -8.23 13.42 3.46
CA GLY A 101 -9.04 13.22 2.27
C GLY A 101 -10.35 13.99 2.37
N ASP A 102 -10.82 14.43 1.21
CA ASP A 102 -12.16 14.98 1.01
C ASP A 102 -13.13 13.89 0.58
N ILE A 103 -14.41 14.08 0.90
CA ILE A 103 -15.47 13.22 0.38
C ILE A 103 -15.62 13.51 -1.10
N ASN A 104 -15.60 12.46 -1.91
CA ASN A 104 -15.76 12.55 -3.35
C ASN A 104 -16.99 11.75 -3.78
N ASP A 105 -18.09 12.46 -4.03
CA ASP A 105 -19.35 11.86 -4.45
C ASP A 105 -19.26 11.22 -5.85
N ALA A 106 -18.28 11.63 -6.65
CA ALA A 106 -17.99 11.04 -7.96
C ALA A 106 -17.00 9.85 -7.88
N SER A 107 -16.62 9.39 -6.68
CA SER A 107 -15.64 8.32 -6.48
C SER A 107 -16.00 7.04 -7.22
N GLY A 108 -17.28 6.66 -7.28
CA GLY A 108 -17.74 5.51 -8.06
C GLY A 108 -17.44 5.66 -9.55
N LYS A 109 -17.74 6.83 -10.14
CA LYS A 109 -17.43 7.11 -11.55
C LYS A 109 -15.93 7.15 -11.80
N GLN A 110 -15.17 7.85 -10.96
CA GLN A 110 -13.71 7.92 -11.09
C GLN A 110 -13.05 6.55 -10.94
N PHE A 111 -13.56 5.70 -10.05
CA PHE A 111 -13.12 4.33 -9.93
C PHE A 111 -13.34 3.59 -11.25
N LEU A 112 -14.56 3.63 -11.81
CA LEU A 112 -14.87 3.03 -13.11
C LEU A 112 -13.93 3.55 -14.21
N GLU A 113 -13.68 4.86 -14.28
CA GLU A 113 -12.70 5.41 -15.24
C GLU A 113 -11.28 4.89 -15.00
N SER A 114 -10.85 4.75 -13.74
CA SER A 114 -9.49 4.31 -13.40
C SER A 114 -9.20 2.85 -13.78
N ILE A 115 -10.25 2.02 -13.85
CA ILE A 115 -10.17 0.62 -14.28
C ILE A 115 -10.48 0.42 -15.76
N LYS A 116 -10.96 1.45 -16.48
CA LYS A 116 -11.16 1.34 -17.93
C LYS A 116 -9.82 1.10 -18.64
N GLY A 117 -9.80 0.10 -19.51
CA GLY A 117 -8.60 -0.34 -20.23
C GLY A 117 -7.66 -1.24 -19.42
N LEU A 118 -8.05 -1.67 -18.21
CA LEU A 118 -7.39 -2.76 -17.48
C LEU A 118 -8.03 -4.13 -17.75
N VAL A 119 -9.19 -4.14 -18.41
CA VAL A 119 -9.97 -5.32 -18.79
C VAL A 119 -10.16 -5.32 -20.30
#